data_AF-A0A976G414-F1
#
_entry.id   AF-A0A976G414-F1
#
_cell.length_a   1.000
_cell.length_b   1.000
_cell.length_c   1.000
_cell.angle_alpha   90.00
_cell.angle_beta   90.00
_cell.angle_gamma   90.00
#
_symmetry.space_group_name_H-M   'P 1'
#
loop_
_entity.id
_entity.type
_entity.pdbx_description
1 polymer ?
#
loop_
_entity_poly.entity_id
_entity_poly.type
_entity_poly.pdbx_seq_one_letter_code
_entity_poly.pdbx_strand_id
1 'polypeptide(L)' 'MLRTGIYELDRSARQVRMLGQPVALSPKAYALSLLLFTQPGTLLTRAYLEQA' A
#
# COMPACT_ATOMS: atom_id res chain seq x y z
N MET A 1 -10.47 -2.14 5.14
CA MET A 1 -10.10 -1.24 4.03
C MET A 1 -9.29 -0.08 4.61
N LEU A 2 -8.18 0.29 3.98
CA LEU A 2 -7.38 1.48 4.36
C LEU A 2 -7.54 2.54 3.28
N ARG A 3 -7.58 3.83 3.65
CA ARG A 3 -7.71 4.94 2.69
C ARG A 3 -6.71 6.05 3.04
N THR A 4 -5.99 6.52 2.03
CA THR A 4 -5.04 7.62 2.12
C THR A 4 -5.24 8.54 0.93
N GLY A 5 -5.85 9.69 1.14
CA GLY A 5 -6.19 10.63 0.07
C GLY A 5 -7.06 9.98 -1.01
N ILE A 6 -6.58 10.01 -2.25
CA ILE A 6 -7.24 9.43 -3.42
C ILE A 6 -7.06 7.91 -3.56
N TYR A 7 -6.29 7.29 -2.65
CA TYR A 7 -5.96 5.88 -2.71
C TYR A 7 -6.71 5.06 -1.68
N GLU A 8 -7.08 3.85 -2.07
CA GLU A 8 -7.74 2.84 -1.24
C GLU A 8 -7.00 1.52 -1.35
N LEU A 9 -6.90 0.81 -0.23
CA LEU A 9 -6.33 -0.54 -0.16
C LEU A 9 -7.32 -1.50 0.49
N ASP A 10 -7.74 -2.50 -0.27
CA ASP A 10 -8.56 -3.62 0.17
C ASP A 10 -7.66 -4.84 0.45
N ARG A 11 -7.55 -5.19 1.74
CA ARG A 11 -6.73 -6.31 2.21
C ARG A 11 -7.32 -7.66 1.83
N SER A 12 -8.65 -7.78 1.83
CA SER A 12 -9.36 -9.02 1.48
C SER A 12 -9.27 -9.32 0.00
N ALA A 13 -9.49 -8.32 -0.86
CA ALA A 13 -9.42 -8.45 -2.31
C ALA A 13 -7.99 -8.35 -2.85
N ARG A 14 -7.02 -8.05 -1.98
CA ARG A 14 -5.60 -7.82 -2.33
C ARG A 14 -5.45 -6.78 -3.45
N GLN A 15 -6.22 -5.71 -3.36
CA GLN A 15 -6.40 -4.71 -4.42
C GLN A 15 -6.11 -3.31 -3.90
N VAL A 16 -5.47 -2.49 -4.75
CA VAL A 16 -5.34 -1.05 -4.54
C VAL A 16 -6.18 -0.33 -5.59
N ARG A 17 -6.84 0.76 -5.19
CA ARG A 17 -7.57 1.65 -6.09
C ARG A 17 -7.04 3.07 -5.98
N MET A 18 -7.06 3.79 -7.09
CA MET A 18 -6.78 5.22 -7.18
C MET A 18 -7.97 5.88 -7.83
N LEU A 19 -8.59 6.85 -7.15
CA LEU A 19 -9.83 7.49 -7.60
C LEU A 19 -10.94 6.45 -7.91
N GLY A 20 -11.02 5.42 -7.07
CA GLY A 20 -11.97 4.30 -7.25
C GLY A 20 -11.61 3.30 -8.36
N GLN A 21 -10.59 3.56 -9.17
CA GLN A 21 -10.17 2.67 -10.25
C GLN A 21 -9.08 1.70 -9.78
N PRO A 22 -9.17 0.39 -10.11
CA PRO A 22 -8.17 -0.58 -9.72
C PRO A 22 -6.81 -0.31 -10.36
N VAL A 23 -5.75 -0.43 -9.56
CA VAL A 23 -4.37 -0.28 -10.00
C VAL A 23 -3.71 -1.64 -10.08
N ALA A 24 -3.16 -1.99 -11.24
CA ALA A 24 -2.38 -3.21 -11.40
C ALA A 24 -1.04 -3.07 -10.68
N LEU A 25 -0.80 -3.92 -9.69
CA LEU A 25 0.45 -3.94 -8.91
C LEU A 25 1.07 -5.34 -8.97
N SER A 26 2.41 -5.38 -8.99
CA SER A 26 3.11 -6.63 -8.71
C SER A 26 2.87 -7.05 -7.25
N PRO A 27 3.03 -8.34 -6.90
CA PRO A 27 2.90 -8.78 -5.51
C PRO A 27 3.80 -8.01 -4.54
N LYS A 28 5.03 -7.67 -4.97
CA LYS A 28 5.98 -6.87 -4.19
C LYS A 28 5.50 -5.42 -3.99
N ALA A 29 4.98 -4.79 -5.04
CA ALA A 29 4.45 -3.43 -4.96
C ALA A 29 3.20 -3.37 -4.07
N TYR A 30 2.35 -4.40 -4.10
CA TYR A 30 1.20 -4.51 -3.20
C TYR A 30 1.65 -4.64 -1.73
N ALA A 31 2.61 -5.52 -1.44
CA ALA A 31 3.12 -5.71 -0.08
C ALA A 31 3.71 -4.40 0.49
N LEU A 32 4.50 -3.68 -0.32
CA LEU A 32 5.02 -2.37 0.06
C LEU A 32 3.90 -1.35 0.32
N SER A 33 2.89 -1.31 -0.54
CA SER A 33 1.74 -0.42 -0.36
C SER A 33 0.99 -0.72 0.94
N LEU A 34 0.80 -2.01 1.26
CA LEU A 34 0.16 -2.42 2.52
C LEU A 34 0.93 -1.90 3.74
N LEU A 35 2.26 -2.04 3.74
CA LEU A 35 3.12 -1.54 4.80
C LEU A 35 2.98 -0.02 4.97
N LEU A 36 3.13 0.74 3.87
CA LEU A 36 3.07 2.20 3.90
C LEU A 36 1.69 2.72 4.35
N PHE A 37 0.60 2.07 3.92
CA PHE A 37 -0.75 2.45 4.34
C PHE A 37 -1.02 2.18 5.82
N THR A 38 -0.28 1.28 6.47
CA THR A 38 -0.41 1.03 7.91
C THR A 38 0.34 2.01 8.79
N GLN A 39 1.26 2.79 8.22
CA GLN A 39 2.15 3.69 8.95
C GLN A 39 2.17 5.10 8.33
N PRO A 40 1.02 5.79 8.23
CA PRO A 40 0.97 7.10 7.60
C PRO A 40 1.79 8.13 8.38
N GLY A 41 2.60 8.91 7.66
CA GLY A 41 3.47 9.94 8.24
C GLY A 41 4.78 9.41 8.86
N THR A 42 4.98 8.09 8.88
CA THR A 42 6.23 7.49 9.35
C THR A 42 7.26 7.45 8.23
N LEU A 43 8.45 8.00 8.49
CA LEU A 43 9.59 7.87 7.59
C LEU A 43 10.22 6.47 7.75
N LEU A 44 10.20 5.68 6.68
CA LEU A 44 10.81 4.35 6.64
C LEU A 44 12.09 4.38 5.80
N THR A 45 13.16 3.77 6.31
CA THR A 45 14.40 3.64 5.55
C THR A 45 14.29 2.52 4.53
N ARG A 46 15.06 2.61 3.44
CA ARG A 46 15.12 1.52 2.46
C ARG A 46 15.58 0.20 3.08
N ALA A 47 16.56 0.24 3.98
CA ALA A 47 17.06 -0.94 4.68
C ALA A 47 15.96 -1.64 5.50
N TYR A 48 15.08 -0.87 6.15
CA TYR A 48 13.91 -1.42 6.84
C TYR A 48 12.94 -2.09 5.86
N LEU A 49 12.65 -1.44 4.72
CA LEU A 49 11.73 -1.98 3.71
C LEU A 49 12.24 -3.26 3.02
N GLU A 50 13.56 -3.47 2.99
CA GLU A 50 14.15 -4.69 2.42
C GLU A 50 14.09 -5.89 3.38
N GLN A 51 13.81 -5.66 4.68
CA GLN A 51 13.70 -6.69 5.72
C GLN A 51 12.24 -7.01 6.13
N ALA A 52 11.28 -6.20 5.69
CA ALA A 52 9.87 -6.26 6.08
C ALA A 52 9.02 -7.22 5.23
#